data_AF-A0A839I8T9-F1
#
_entry.id   AF-A0A839I8T9-F1
#
_cell.length_a   1.000
_cell.length_b   1.000
_cell.length_c   1.000
_cell.angle_alpha   90.00
_cell.angle_beta   90.00
_cell.angle_gamma   90.00
#
_symmetry.space_group_name_H-M   'P 1'
#
loop_
_entity.id
_entity.type
_entity.pdbx_description
1 polymer ?
#
loop_
_entity_poly.entity_id
_entity_poly.type
_entity_poly.pdbx_seq_one_letter_code
_entity_poly.pdbx_strand_id
1 'polypeptide(L)'
;RWEVENFSVDMQEISRCGWLYRVIQPGMVSADEPLELIERVPNAMTLREVCDVFFGDPLNNEGLLKLKQQSKLSDSWMMKVIARIETNEVENWNFRLLGHAGVKTTK
;
A
#
# COMPACT_ATOMS: atom_id res chain seq x y z
N ARG A 1 15.33 1.83 -14.97
CA ARG A 1 14.28 1.41 -15.93
C ARG A 1 13.78 2.58 -16.77
N TRP A 2 13.36 3.68 -16.14
CA TRP A 2 12.71 4.80 -16.85
C TRP A 2 13.59 6.05 -16.99
N GLU A 3 14.76 6.08 -16.33
CA GLU A 3 15.67 7.24 -16.34
C GLU A 3 15.02 8.57 -15.91
N VAL A 4 13.92 8.48 -15.18
CA VAL A 4 13.25 9.61 -14.53
C VAL A 4 13.65 9.59 -13.06
N GLU A 5 14.32 10.66 -12.63
CA GLU A 5 14.66 10.88 -11.23
C GLU A 5 13.39 10.98 -10.38
N ASN A 6 13.44 10.51 -9.12
CA ASN A 6 12.31 10.56 -8.18
C ASN A 6 11.01 9.88 -8.62
N PHE A 7 10.99 9.17 -9.76
CA PHE A 7 9.76 8.56 -10.30
C PHE A 7 8.97 7.74 -9.26
N SER A 8 9.66 6.95 -8.44
CA SER A 8 9.04 6.15 -7.36
C SER A 8 8.46 7.01 -6.24
N VAL A 9 9.08 8.14 -5.92
CA VAL A 9 8.62 9.12 -4.91
C VAL A 9 7.34 9.77 -5.43
N ASP A 10 7.39 10.32 -6.65
CA ASP A 10 6.26 10.99 -7.29
C ASP A 10 5.06 10.05 -7.41
N MET A 11 5.28 8.80 -7.85
CA MET A 11 4.22 7.78 -7.95
C MET A 11 3.54 7.51 -6.60
N GLN A 12 4.29 7.52 -5.50
CA GLN A 12 3.74 7.33 -4.17
C GLN A 12 2.96 8.57 -3.72
N GLU A 13 3.51 9.77 -3.90
CA GLU A 13 2.88 11.03 -3.49
C GLU A 13 1.50 11.21 -4.13
N ILE A 14 1.37 10.85 -5.41
CA ILE A 14 0.09 10.95 -6.14
C ILE A 14 -0.76 9.68 -6.06
N SER A 15 -0.30 8.65 -5.34
CA SER A 15 -0.98 7.35 -5.18
C SER A 15 -1.32 6.63 -6.50
N ARG A 16 -0.48 6.79 -7.54
CA ARG A 16 -0.64 6.13 -8.84
C ARG A 16 0.30 4.93 -8.98
N CYS A 17 0.21 4.00 -8.03
CA CYS A 17 1.09 2.83 -7.94
C CYS A 17 0.43 1.50 -8.37
N GLY A 18 -0.82 1.53 -8.84
CA GLY A 18 -1.57 0.32 -9.18
C GLY A 18 -1.91 -0.51 -7.93
N TRP A 19 -2.13 -1.81 -8.12
CA TRP A 19 -2.44 -2.75 -7.03
C TRP A 19 -1.99 -4.16 -7.40
N LEU A 20 -2.01 -5.06 -6.42
CA LEU A 20 -1.68 -6.47 -6.58
C LEU A 20 -2.88 -7.33 -6.18
N TYR A 21 -3.03 -8.48 -6.85
CA TYR A 21 -4.01 -9.49 -6.49
C TYR A 21 -3.33 -10.68 -5.79
N ARG A 22 -4.08 -11.34 -4.91
CA ARG A 22 -3.75 -12.68 -4.40
C ARG A 22 -4.57 -13.69 -5.19
N VAL A 23 -3.92 -14.70 -5.78
CA VAL A 23 -4.63 -15.81 -6.45
C VAL A 23 -5.32 -16.65 -5.38
N ILE A 24 -6.65 -16.68 -5.39
CA ILE A 24 -7.45 -17.48 -4.45
C ILE A 24 -7.61 -18.91 -4.97
N GLN A 25 -7.88 -19.05 -6.27
CA GLN A 25 -7.98 -20.32 -6.96
C GLN A 25 -7.19 -20.23 -8.27
N PRO A 26 -6.17 -21.08 -8.49
CA PRO A 26 -5.48 -21.15 -9.77
C PRO A 26 -6.38 -21.68 -10.89
N GLY A 27 -6.12 -21.25 -12.12
CA GLY A 27 -6.87 -21.66 -13.31
C GLY A 27 -6.26 -21.09 -14.59
N MET A 28 -6.92 -21.38 -15.71
CA MET A 28 -6.58 -20.78 -17.01
C MET A 28 -7.20 -19.39 -17.12
N VAL A 29 -6.52 -18.49 -17.81
CA VAL A 29 -6.98 -17.13 -18.09
C VAL A 29 -6.65 -16.75 -19.53
N SER A 30 -7.48 -15.94 -20.16
CA SER A 30 -7.25 -15.37 -21.50
C SER A 30 -7.30 -13.84 -21.49
N ALA A 31 -6.64 -13.21 -22.46
CA ALA A 31 -6.81 -11.78 -22.74
C ALA A 31 -8.19 -11.43 -23.30
N ASP A 32 -8.91 -12.43 -23.85
CA ASP A 32 -10.27 -12.29 -24.36
C ASP A 32 -11.34 -12.46 -23.26
N GLU A 33 -10.93 -12.82 -22.05
CA GLU A 33 -11.81 -13.00 -20.89
C GLU A 33 -11.75 -11.76 -19.98
N PRO A 34 -12.90 -11.19 -19.59
CA PRO A 34 -12.93 -9.98 -18.77
C PRO A 34 -12.63 -10.29 -17.30
N LEU A 35 -12.24 -9.25 -16.56
CA LEU A 35 -12.29 -9.27 -15.10
C LEU A 35 -13.72 -8.98 -14.63
N GLU A 36 -14.31 -9.92 -13.91
CA GLU A 36 -15.66 -9.79 -13.35
C GLU A 36 -15.62 -9.56 -11.84
N LEU A 37 -16.33 -8.54 -11.36
CA LEU A 37 -16.50 -8.30 -9.92
C LEU A 37 -17.61 -9.21 -9.37
N ILE A 38 -17.21 -10.28 -8.70
CA ILE A 38 -18.15 -11.25 -8.11
C ILE A 38 -18.65 -10.79 -6.73
N GLU A 39 -17.77 -10.19 -5.92
CA GLU A 39 -18.07 -9.78 -4.55
C GLU A 39 -17.35 -8.48 -4.19
N ARG A 40 -18.04 -7.60 -3.46
CA ARG A 40 -17.44 -6.48 -2.73
C ARG A 40 -17.85 -6.57 -1.27
N VAL A 41 -16.86 -6.60 -0.37
CA VAL A 41 -17.15 -6.63 1.07
C VAL A 41 -17.80 -5.31 1.52
N PRO A 42 -18.74 -5.30 2.48
CA PRO A 42 -19.50 -4.11 2.84
C PRO A 42 -18.67 -2.91 3.32
N ASN A 43 -17.54 -3.17 3.97
CA ASN A 43 -16.62 -2.16 4.51
C ASN A 43 -15.35 -2.00 3.67
N ALA A 44 -15.42 -2.30 2.37
CA ALA A 44 -14.28 -2.21 1.47
C ALA A 44 -13.76 -0.77 1.37
N MET A 45 -12.49 -0.57 1.70
CA MET A 45 -11.79 0.66 1.34
C MET A 45 -11.45 0.65 -0.16
N THR A 46 -11.56 1.80 -0.80
CA THR A 46 -11.00 2.01 -2.14
C THR A 46 -9.47 2.04 -2.07
N LEU A 47 -8.80 1.76 -3.20
CA LEU A 47 -7.33 1.84 -3.28
C LEU A 47 -6.81 3.24 -2.95
N ARG A 48 -7.57 4.28 -3.32
CA ARG A 48 -7.26 5.67 -2.98
C ARG A 48 -7.26 5.88 -1.48
N GLU A 49 -8.34 5.52 -0.79
CA GLU A 49 -8.43 5.67 0.67
C GLU A 49 -7.32 4.89 1.40
N VAL A 50 -6.99 3.69 0.91
CA VAL A 50 -5.87 2.91 1.46
C VAL A 50 -4.54 3.67 1.33
N CYS A 51 -4.27 4.25 0.16
CA CYS A 51 -3.04 5.00 -0.08
C CYS A 51 -3.01 6.32 0.69
N ASP A 52 -4.13 7.04 0.76
CA ASP A 52 -4.24 8.30 1.51
C ASP A 52 -3.95 8.07 2.99
N VAL A 53 -4.49 7.00 3.60
CA VAL A 53 -4.16 6.63 4.98
C VAL A 53 -2.71 6.16 5.10
N PHE A 54 -2.25 5.26 4.22
CA PHE A 54 -0.97 4.58 4.45
C PHE A 54 0.26 5.43 4.07
N PHE A 55 0.14 6.32 3.09
CA PHE A 55 1.21 7.19 2.61
C PHE A 55 0.98 8.66 2.96
N GLY A 56 -0.26 9.15 2.88
CA GLY A 56 -0.60 10.56 3.10
C GLY A 56 -0.69 10.94 4.58
N ASP A 57 -1.33 10.10 5.39
CA ASP A 57 -1.53 10.33 6.84
C ASP A 57 -1.18 9.08 7.68
N PRO A 58 0.10 8.63 7.63
CA PRO A 58 0.51 7.28 8.04
C PRO A 58 0.41 6.96 9.53
N LEU A 59 0.20 7.97 10.39
CA LEU A 59 0.07 7.81 11.85
C LEU A 59 -1.32 8.17 12.37
N ASN A 60 -2.29 8.44 11.49
CA ASN A 60 -3.67 8.66 11.90
C ASN A 60 -4.27 7.36 12.41
N ASN A 61 -4.48 7.30 13.72
CA ASN A 61 -4.98 6.10 14.39
C ASN A 61 -6.35 5.65 13.87
N GLU A 62 -7.26 6.58 13.55
CA GLU A 62 -8.57 6.20 12.99
C GLU A 62 -8.40 5.53 11.62
N GLY A 63 -7.55 6.09 10.76
CA GLY A 63 -7.20 5.50 9.47
C GLY A 63 -6.55 4.13 9.60
N LEU A 64 -5.56 4.01 10.50
CA LEU A 64 -4.88 2.74 10.76
C LEU A 64 -5.83 1.67 11.31
N LEU A 65 -6.78 2.04 12.17
CA LEU A 65 -7.81 1.12 12.66
C LEU A 65 -8.78 0.69 11.54
N LYS A 66 -9.11 1.56 10.59
CA LYS A 66 -9.88 1.20 9.38
C LYS A 66 -9.10 0.23 8.48
N LEU A 67 -7.80 0.47 8.28
CA LEU A 67 -6.93 -0.44 7.53
C LEU A 67 -6.82 -1.81 8.21
N LYS A 68 -6.70 -1.83 9.55
CA LYS A 68 -6.64 -3.07 10.35
C LYS A 68 -7.88 -3.94 10.19
N GLN A 69 -9.03 -3.36 9.86
CA GLN A 69 -10.28 -4.11 9.59
C GLN A 69 -10.32 -4.74 8.19
N GLN A 70 -9.41 -4.39 7.28
CA GLN A 70 -9.35 -4.96 5.93
C GLN A 70 -8.67 -6.34 5.97
N SER A 71 -9.42 -7.38 6.35
CA SER A 71 -8.89 -8.74 6.56
C SER A 71 -8.26 -9.39 5.32
N LYS A 72 -8.59 -8.91 4.11
CA LYS A 72 -8.02 -9.39 2.84
C LYS A 72 -6.73 -8.67 2.43
N LEU A 73 -6.30 -7.63 3.16
CA LEU A 73 -5.06 -6.88 2.92
C LEU A 73 -3.83 -7.83 2.92
N SER A 74 -2.76 -7.44 2.24
CA SER A 74 -1.54 -8.26 2.25
C SER A 74 -0.91 -8.29 3.64
N ASP A 75 -0.30 -9.41 4.00
CA ASP A 75 0.29 -9.60 5.33
C ASP A 75 1.41 -8.59 5.59
N SER A 76 2.20 -8.26 4.56
CA SER A 76 3.26 -7.26 4.63
C SER A 76 2.76 -5.85 4.92
N TRP A 77 1.58 -5.48 4.42
CA TRP A 77 0.95 -4.21 4.76
C TRP A 77 0.32 -4.24 6.14
N MET A 78 -0.39 -5.33 6.49
CA MET A 78 -1.02 -5.48 7.80
C MET A 78 0.00 -5.43 8.94
N MET A 79 1.16 -6.08 8.77
CA MET A 79 2.27 -6.00 9.75
C MET A 79 2.73 -4.56 10.00
N LYS A 80 2.81 -3.74 8.95
CA LYS A 80 3.20 -2.33 9.09
C LYS A 80 2.12 -1.49 9.75
N VAL A 81 0.84 -1.72 9.43
CA VAL A 81 -0.29 -1.07 10.09
C VAL A 81 -0.27 -1.36 11.59
N ILE A 82 -0.10 -2.63 11.98
CA ILE A 82 0.00 -3.04 13.38
C ILE A 82 1.20 -2.38 14.05
N ALA A 83 2.39 -2.45 13.43
CA ALA A 83 3.59 -1.84 13.98
C ALA A 83 3.41 -0.33 14.21
N ARG A 84 2.83 0.40 13.25
CA ARG A 84 2.55 1.85 13.39
C ARG A 84 1.58 2.14 14.52
N ILE A 85 0.56 1.31 14.73
CA ILE A 85 -0.36 1.46 15.88
C ILE A 85 0.39 1.24 17.20
N GLU A 86 1.28 0.26 17.27
CA GLU A 86 1.99 -0.12 18.50
C GLU A 86 3.11 0.86 18.85
N THR A 87 3.85 1.35 17.85
CA THR A 87 5.03 2.20 18.06
C THR A 87 4.74 3.68 17.88
N ASN A 88 3.66 4.04 17.18
CA ASN A 88 3.38 5.38 16.68
C ASN A 88 4.53 5.94 15.80
N GLU A 89 5.23 5.06 15.07
CA GLU A 89 6.33 5.41 14.18
C GLU A 89 6.12 4.84 12.77
N VAL A 90 6.57 5.57 11.75
CA VAL A 90 6.57 5.14 10.36
C VAL A 90 7.90 4.47 10.02
N GLU A 91 7.85 3.30 9.41
CA GLU A 91 9.06 2.62 8.95
C GLU A 91 9.77 3.39 7.84
N ASN A 92 11.10 3.27 7.75
CA ASN A 92 11.88 3.98 6.74
C ASN A 92 11.51 3.54 5.31
N TRP A 93 11.18 4.50 4.43
CA TRP A 93 10.82 4.25 3.04
C TRP A 93 11.97 4.41 2.03
N ASN A 94 13.12 4.95 2.45
CA ASN A 94 14.21 5.37 1.55
C ASN A 94 14.73 4.21 0.71
N PHE A 95 14.93 3.03 1.29
CA PHE A 95 15.38 1.87 0.53
C PHE A 95 14.42 1.49 -0.59
N ARG A 96 13.11 1.57 -0.34
CA ARG A 96 12.08 1.23 -1.33
C ARG A 96 11.96 2.30 -2.42
N LEU A 97 12.12 3.57 -2.06
CA LEU A 97 11.91 4.68 -2.98
C LEU A 97 13.16 5.06 -3.78
N LEU A 98 14.34 5.01 -3.13
CA LEU A 98 15.60 5.55 -3.64
C LEU A 98 16.68 4.47 -3.84
N GLY A 99 16.46 3.25 -3.34
CA GLY A 99 17.42 2.15 -3.45
C GLY A 99 18.58 2.19 -2.44
N HIS A 100 18.57 3.15 -1.51
CA HIS A 100 19.56 3.25 -0.44
C HIS A 100 18.91 3.73 0.87
N ALA A 101 19.54 3.45 2.01
CA ALA A 101 19.23 4.14 3.25
C ALA A 101 19.65 5.60 3.05
N GLY A 102 18.70 6.52 2.90
CA GLY A 102 19.02 7.95 2.96
C GLY A 102 19.80 8.26 4.24
N VAL A 103 20.72 9.23 4.16
CA VAL A 103 21.52 9.65 5.32
C VAL A 103 20.56 10.15 6.39
N LYS A 104 20.58 9.55 7.59
CA LYS A 104 19.90 10.14 8.75
C LYS A 104 20.56 11.48 9.03
N THR A 105 19.97 12.57 8.59
CA THR A 105 20.40 13.90 9.01
C THR A 105 19.87 14.08 10.44
N THR A 106 20.72 13.78 11.42
CA THR A 106 20.50 14.18 12.81
C THR A 106 20.40 15.69 12.82
N LYS A 107 19.21 16.23 13.13
CA LYS A 107 19.09 17.58 13.68
C LYS A 107 19.26 17.51 15.18
#